data_AF-A4HXG5-F1
#
_entry.id   AF-A4HXG5-F1
#
_cell.length_a   1.000
_cell.length_b   1.000
_cell.length_c   1.000
_cell.angle_alpha   90.00
_cell.angle_beta   90.00
_cell.angle_gamma   90.00
#
_symmetry.space_group_name_H-M   'P 1'
#
loop_
_entity.id
_entity.type
_entity.pdbx_description
1 polymer ?
#
loop_
_entity_poly.entity_id
_entity_poly.type
_entity_poly.pdbx_seq_one_letter_code
_entity_poly.pdbx_strand_id
1 'polypeptide(L)'
;MTTADDVCGAYTLSHCDGRVAPTKAILTIHRCGETLTAHATVANDLRGTVQYENCHIVGSLHSTGNEASPAEESVEQALSKGFADGFNVVVEINQVLLKNANSSFVFARLSKLSDLNGEHAIIAINDQPPNQEMTMTFTPDGNGGSFVTANIANSLRGNCQIDAGLLRGDLATTQSEADESLMQVEKLISEGFQQGFHVCTNESGILLQSSEANIQLCRIVSHNDLEGEYVLKSFNGAAVPTRNQPGIVFKPVNTNEVEISIVVTNRIRGTAALNQNVLSSEEPLMSTRMMGTEEESQLENAFNVGFQYGLETISHGNELTLKNQDCKFVLVKAAAPAAQHGGPTYKGTYCNKCFKTEGNGLLFRIVNEHEKKWAFYNDTEDLRIRVRATFGARSKIEALGNANMYKDDDGRYVVEVTVDPQATEMFIQGDVNGFRVLYDAQPI
;
A
#
# COMPACT_ATOMS: atom_id res chain seq x y z
N MET A 1 0.66 16.41 -3.49
CA MET A 1 1.10 16.58 -2.08
C MET A 1 0.51 15.44 -1.29
N THR A 2 1.18 14.96 -0.25
CA THR A 2 0.55 14.08 0.74
C THR A 2 -0.67 14.79 1.29
N THR A 3 -1.82 14.13 1.23
CA THR A 3 -3.11 14.65 1.68
C THR A 3 -3.33 14.27 3.15
N ALA A 4 -4.29 14.93 3.81
CA ALA A 4 -4.72 14.53 5.16
C ALA A 4 -5.15 13.05 5.21
N ASP A 5 -5.79 12.56 4.15
CA ASP A 5 -6.26 11.18 4.05
C ASP A 5 -5.10 10.17 3.90
N ASP A 6 -3.93 10.59 3.41
CA ASP A 6 -2.73 9.75 3.34
C ASP A 6 -2.13 9.48 4.72
N VAL A 7 -2.27 10.45 5.64
CA VAL A 7 -1.81 10.34 7.03
C VAL A 7 -2.82 9.56 7.89
N CYS A 8 -4.07 9.46 7.46
CA CYS A 8 -5.08 8.67 8.18
C CYS A 8 -4.75 7.17 8.17
N GLY A 9 -5.06 6.49 9.27
CA GLY A 9 -4.79 5.08 9.50
C GLY A 9 -4.46 4.78 10.96
N ALA A 10 -4.32 3.50 11.26
CA ALA A 10 -3.77 3.00 12.52
C ALA A 10 -2.32 2.59 12.33
N TYR A 11 -1.49 2.92 13.30
CA TYR A 11 -0.05 2.68 13.26
C TYR A 11 0.46 2.17 14.60
N THR A 12 1.45 1.28 14.57
CA THR A 12 2.20 0.89 15.77
C THR A 12 3.54 1.61 15.82
N LEU A 13 3.90 2.10 17.00
CA LEU A 13 5.19 2.73 17.23
C LEU A 13 6.29 1.68 17.08
N SER A 14 7.27 1.96 16.22
CA SER A 14 8.44 1.11 15.99
C SER A 14 9.70 1.70 16.61
N HIS A 15 9.89 3.01 16.47
CA HIS A 15 11.09 3.71 16.95
C HIS A 15 10.73 5.07 17.55
N CYS A 16 11.42 5.40 18.65
CA CYS A 16 11.41 6.71 19.27
C CYS A 16 12.85 7.24 19.30
N ASP A 17 13.07 8.43 18.77
CA ASP A 17 14.37 9.10 18.65
C ASP A 17 15.46 8.24 18.01
N GLY A 18 15.02 7.42 17.04
CA GLY A 18 15.87 6.50 16.29
C GLY A 18 16.38 5.29 17.07
N ARG A 19 15.82 5.01 18.25
CA ARG A 19 15.97 3.74 18.96
C ARG A 19 14.67 2.95 18.84
N VAL A 20 14.75 1.63 18.96
CA VAL A 20 13.54 0.79 19.05
C VAL A 20 12.67 1.30 20.20
N ALA A 21 11.37 1.40 19.96
CA ALA A 21 10.43 1.93 20.93
C ALA A 21 10.52 1.14 22.26
N PRO A 22 10.60 1.83 23.42
CA PRO A 22 10.76 1.15 24.71
C PRO A 22 9.47 0.49 25.20
N THR A 23 8.32 0.86 24.62
CA THR A 23 7.00 0.30 24.89
C THR A 23 6.18 0.27 23.60
N LYS A 24 5.10 -0.51 23.59
CA LYS A 24 4.12 -0.52 22.51
C LYS A 24 3.24 0.74 22.62
N ALA A 25 3.03 1.39 21.49
CA ALA A 25 2.06 2.48 21.37
C ALA A 25 1.33 2.35 20.03
N ILE A 26 0.04 2.62 20.00
CA ILE A 26 -0.76 2.66 18.78
C ILE A 26 -1.20 4.10 18.54
N LEU A 27 -0.94 4.65 17.35
CA LEU A 27 -1.46 5.94 16.93
C LEU A 27 -2.52 5.71 15.86
N THR A 28 -3.71 6.26 16.07
CA THR A 28 -4.76 6.33 15.05
C THR A 28 -4.97 7.78 14.67
N ILE A 29 -4.90 8.07 13.38
CA ILE A 29 -5.30 9.36 12.82
C ILE A 29 -6.50 9.09 11.90
N HIS A 30 -7.60 9.78 12.14
CA HIS A 30 -8.77 9.70 11.28
C HIS A 30 -9.34 11.09 11.05
N ARG A 31 -10.02 11.26 9.91
CA ARG A 31 -10.70 12.50 9.59
C ARG A 31 -12.08 12.53 10.24
N CYS A 32 -12.48 13.70 10.69
CA CYS A 32 -13.80 14.00 11.22
C CYS A 32 -14.22 15.35 10.61
N GLY A 33 -14.89 15.27 9.45
CA GLY A 33 -15.23 16.43 8.63
C GLY A 33 -13.99 17.18 8.14
N GLU A 34 -13.90 18.46 8.49
CA GLU A 34 -12.77 19.34 8.11
C GLU A 34 -11.54 19.20 9.01
N THR A 35 -11.64 18.42 10.08
CA THR A 35 -10.55 18.26 11.06
C THR A 35 -10.04 16.82 11.10
N LEU A 36 -8.84 16.63 11.64
CA LEU A 36 -8.33 15.31 11.97
C LEU A 36 -8.42 15.09 13.49
N THR A 37 -8.66 13.85 13.89
CA THR A 37 -8.53 13.40 15.27
C THR A 37 -7.32 12.49 15.35
N ALA A 38 -6.46 12.76 16.33
CA ALA A 38 -5.38 11.86 16.71
C ALA A 38 -5.72 11.17 18.04
N HIS A 39 -5.54 9.85 18.06
CA HIS A 39 -5.75 9.01 19.22
C HIS A 39 -4.54 8.10 19.39
N ALA A 40 -3.70 8.36 20.39
CA ALA A 40 -2.58 7.50 20.74
C ALA A 40 -2.90 6.69 22.01
N THR A 41 -2.81 5.36 21.92
CA THR A 41 -2.97 4.45 23.05
C THR A 41 -1.60 3.94 23.47
N VAL A 42 -1.20 4.26 24.70
CA VAL A 42 0.02 3.77 25.37
C VAL A 42 -0.41 3.03 26.65
N ALA A 43 -0.13 3.56 27.84
CA ALA A 43 -0.85 3.18 29.06
C ALA A 43 -2.13 4.01 29.21
N ASN A 44 -2.05 5.27 28.79
CA ASN A 44 -3.16 6.19 28.64
C ASN A 44 -3.63 6.32 27.20
N ASP A 45 -4.91 6.65 27.04
CA ASP A 45 -5.43 7.17 25.79
C ASP A 45 -5.17 8.69 25.72
N LEU A 46 -4.40 9.10 24.72
CA LEU A 46 -4.13 10.49 24.38
C LEU A 46 -4.99 10.88 23.17
N ARG A 47 -5.99 11.75 23.36
CA ARG A 47 -6.93 12.12 22.30
C ARG A 47 -7.00 13.62 22.05
N GLY A 48 -7.12 14.01 20.80
CA GLY A 48 -7.49 15.39 20.47
C GLY A 48 -7.53 15.70 18.99
N THR A 49 -7.95 16.91 18.69
CA THR A 49 -8.05 17.42 17.32
C THR A 49 -6.70 17.94 16.85
N VAL A 50 -6.34 17.60 15.63
CA VAL A 50 -5.10 18.00 14.97
C VAL A 50 -5.41 18.60 13.61
N GLN A 51 -4.58 19.54 13.20
CA GLN A 51 -4.57 20.14 11.86
C GLN A 51 -3.41 19.55 11.07
N TYR A 52 -3.65 19.28 9.80
CA TYR A 52 -2.62 18.82 8.87
C TYR A 52 -2.58 19.75 7.66
N GLU A 53 -1.46 20.42 7.47
CA GLU A 53 -1.25 21.30 6.32
C GLU A 53 0.23 21.30 5.93
N ASN A 54 0.53 21.28 4.63
CA ASN A 54 1.91 21.38 4.12
C ASN A 54 2.90 20.37 4.75
N CYS A 55 2.47 19.12 4.91
CA CYS A 55 3.25 18.07 5.58
C CYS A 55 3.59 18.38 7.05
N HIS A 56 2.82 19.24 7.70
CA HIS A 56 2.96 19.58 9.11
C HIS A 56 1.68 19.17 9.84
N ILE A 57 1.81 18.43 10.94
CA ILE A 57 0.68 18.05 11.81
C ILE A 57 0.88 18.69 13.19
N VAL A 58 -0.16 19.35 13.70
CA VAL A 58 -0.10 20.06 14.99
C VAL A 58 -1.45 20.00 15.69
N GLY A 59 -1.46 19.90 17.01
CA GLY A 59 -2.68 19.90 17.81
C GLY A 59 -2.40 19.55 19.27
N SER A 60 -3.44 19.42 20.07
CA SER A 60 -3.31 19.09 21.50
C SER A 60 -3.93 17.74 21.77
N LEU A 61 -3.21 16.88 22.50
CA LEU A 61 -3.73 15.60 22.97
C LEU A 61 -3.97 15.65 24.49
N HIS A 62 -5.09 15.09 24.92
CA HIS A 62 -5.49 15.00 26.32
C HIS A 62 -5.40 13.55 26.79
N SER A 63 -4.74 13.34 27.92
CA SER A 63 -4.54 12.01 28.54
C SER A 63 -5.70 11.62 29.46
N THR A 64 -5.97 10.32 29.55
CA THR A 64 -6.87 9.73 30.55
C THR A 64 -6.34 9.79 31.99
N GLY A 65 -5.02 9.88 32.20
CA GLY A 65 -4.40 10.12 33.51
C GLY A 65 -4.28 8.91 34.46
N ASN A 66 -4.26 7.70 33.93
CA ASN A 66 -3.93 6.46 34.65
C ASN A 66 -2.43 6.35 34.96
N GLU A 67 -2.10 5.56 35.98
CA GLU A 67 -0.72 5.23 36.35
C GLU A 67 -0.02 4.48 35.21
N ALA A 68 1.18 4.94 34.83
CA ALA A 68 1.95 4.42 33.71
C ALA A 68 3.39 4.14 34.17
N SER A 69 4.07 3.19 33.53
CA SER A 69 5.49 2.96 33.78
C SER A 69 6.34 4.14 33.29
N PRO A 70 7.58 4.33 33.78
CA PRO A 70 8.44 5.42 33.33
C PRO A 70 8.71 5.43 31.81
N ALA A 71 8.70 4.26 31.17
CA ALA A 71 8.87 4.15 29.72
C ALA A 71 7.61 4.62 28.96
N GLU A 72 6.42 4.31 29.48
CA GLU A 72 5.14 4.73 28.91
C GLU A 72 4.92 6.23 29.11
N GLU A 73 5.14 6.76 30.32
CA GLU A 73 5.06 8.20 30.59
C GLU A 73 5.98 9.01 29.68
N SER A 74 7.20 8.54 29.44
CA SER A 74 8.15 9.18 28.54
C SER A 74 7.61 9.29 27.11
N VAL A 75 7.04 8.19 26.58
CA VAL A 75 6.43 8.18 25.25
C VAL A 75 5.18 9.06 25.21
N GLU A 76 4.33 9.01 26.23
CA GLU A 76 3.10 9.82 26.31
C GLU A 76 3.39 11.32 26.35
N GLN A 77 4.39 11.73 27.15
CA GLN A 77 4.83 13.12 27.23
C GLN A 77 5.45 13.58 25.91
N ALA A 78 6.29 12.75 25.29
CA ALA A 78 6.92 13.09 24.02
C ALA A 78 5.91 13.19 22.87
N LEU A 79 4.89 12.33 22.83
CA LEU A 79 3.79 12.44 21.87
C LEU A 79 2.95 13.70 22.13
N SER A 80 2.48 13.91 23.35
CA SER A 80 1.63 15.06 23.70
C SER A 80 2.33 16.38 23.41
N LYS A 81 3.58 16.52 23.85
CA LYS A 81 4.40 17.70 23.57
C LYS A 81 4.72 17.83 22.09
N GLY A 82 5.04 16.74 21.42
CA GLY A 82 5.40 16.75 20.01
C GLY A 82 4.23 17.16 19.10
N PHE A 83 3.00 16.73 19.39
CA PHE A 83 1.81 17.21 18.68
C PHE A 83 1.55 18.70 18.97
N ALA A 84 1.76 19.15 20.21
CA ALA A 84 1.59 20.56 20.59
C ALA A 84 2.62 21.48 19.91
N ASP A 85 3.88 21.04 19.85
CA ASP A 85 4.98 21.73 19.14
C ASP A 85 4.83 21.60 17.61
N GLY A 86 4.09 20.59 17.15
CA GLY A 86 3.92 20.19 15.76
C GLY A 86 5.04 19.28 15.24
N PHE A 87 4.71 18.44 14.25
CA PHE A 87 5.64 17.53 13.57
C PHE A 87 5.66 17.76 12.07
N ASN A 88 6.84 17.67 11.46
CA ASN A 88 6.93 17.38 10.03
C ASN A 88 6.58 15.91 9.80
N VAL A 89 5.75 15.64 8.81
CA VAL A 89 5.22 14.33 8.47
C VAL A 89 5.82 13.86 7.15
N VAL A 90 6.36 12.65 7.16
CA VAL A 90 6.72 11.93 5.94
C VAL A 90 5.92 10.64 5.93
N VAL A 91 5.03 10.48 4.95
CA VAL A 91 4.26 9.26 4.74
C VAL A 91 4.94 8.41 3.69
N GLU A 92 5.11 7.13 4.00
CA GLU A 92 5.49 6.05 3.10
C GLU A 92 4.38 4.97 3.12
N ILE A 93 4.46 3.93 2.28
CA ILE A 93 3.34 2.98 2.11
C ILE A 93 2.94 2.33 3.45
N ASN A 94 3.95 1.89 4.22
CA ASN A 94 3.79 1.12 5.44
C ASN A 94 4.28 1.86 6.68
N GLN A 95 4.62 3.15 6.59
CA GLN A 95 5.04 3.89 7.77
C GLN A 95 4.77 5.38 7.66
N VAL A 96 4.67 6.03 8.81
CA VAL A 96 4.70 7.48 8.94
C VAL A 96 5.84 7.87 9.87
N LEU A 97 6.65 8.84 9.43
CA LEU A 97 7.66 9.48 10.24
C LEU A 97 7.12 10.82 10.72
N LEU A 98 7.08 11.01 12.03
CA LEU A 98 6.77 12.28 12.68
C LEU A 98 8.06 12.83 13.28
N LYS A 99 8.49 14.03 12.86
CA LYS A 99 9.74 14.60 13.35
C LYS A 99 9.68 16.11 13.55
N ASN A 100 10.16 16.57 14.70
CA ASN A 100 10.42 17.97 14.99
C ASN A 100 11.82 18.16 15.60
N ALA A 101 12.09 19.31 16.21
CA ALA A 101 13.38 19.60 16.81
C ALA A 101 13.68 18.75 18.07
N ASN A 102 12.63 18.30 18.77
CA ASN A 102 12.72 17.68 20.09
C ASN A 102 12.53 16.17 20.05
N SER A 103 11.79 15.65 19.06
CA SER A 103 11.36 14.26 19.02
C SER A 103 11.22 13.73 17.59
N SER A 104 11.45 12.43 17.43
CA SER A 104 11.26 11.70 16.18
C SER A 104 10.60 10.35 16.43
N PHE A 105 9.50 10.08 15.74
CA PHE A 105 8.76 8.81 15.84
C PHE A 105 8.63 8.15 14.48
N VAL A 106 8.91 6.84 14.43
CA VAL A 106 8.59 6.01 13.25
C VAL A 106 7.46 5.08 13.63
N PHE A 107 6.34 5.23 12.92
CA PHE A 107 5.11 4.48 13.13
C PHE A 107 4.88 3.57 11.93
N ALA A 108 4.86 2.26 12.15
CA ALA A 108 4.53 1.28 11.10
C ALA A 108 3.01 1.18 10.96
N ARG A 109 2.48 1.29 9.74
CA ARG A 109 1.04 1.22 9.45
C ARG A 109 0.53 -0.19 9.73
N LEU A 110 -0.52 -0.29 10.53
CA LEU A 110 -1.26 -1.51 10.80
C LEU A 110 -2.39 -1.69 9.80
N SER A 111 -3.17 -0.63 9.59
CA SER A 111 -4.31 -0.63 8.68
C SER A 111 -4.69 0.78 8.26
N LYS A 112 -5.28 0.93 7.09
CA LYS A 112 -5.98 2.13 6.64
C LYS A 112 -7.40 1.75 6.28
N LEU A 113 -8.38 2.57 6.63
CA LEU A 113 -9.78 2.28 6.32
C LEU A 113 -10.00 2.11 4.81
N SER A 114 -9.23 2.84 4.00
CA SER A 114 -9.29 2.70 2.54
C SER A 114 -8.85 1.33 2.01
N ASP A 115 -8.13 0.55 2.82
CA ASP A 115 -7.73 -0.82 2.45
C ASP A 115 -8.93 -1.75 2.42
N LEU A 116 -9.99 -1.41 3.17
CA LEU A 116 -11.28 -2.12 3.15
C LEU A 116 -12.16 -1.73 1.96
N ASN A 117 -11.88 -0.64 1.26
CA ASN A 117 -12.81 -0.12 0.24
C ASN A 117 -13.05 -1.13 -0.88
N GLY A 118 -14.31 -1.18 -1.34
CA GLY A 118 -14.77 -2.09 -2.37
C GLY A 118 -15.72 -3.15 -1.83
N GLU A 119 -16.13 -4.05 -2.71
CA GLU A 119 -16.98 -5.19 -2.37
C GLU A 119 -16.11 -6.41 -2.05
N HIS A 120 -16.51 -7.15 -1.03
CA HIS A 120 -15.82 -8.35 -0.57
C HIS A 120 -16.81 -9.50 -0.44
N ALA A 121 -16.40 -10.69 -0.86
CA ALA A 121 -17.06 -11.92 -0.48
C ALA A 121 -16.63 -12.27 0.96
N ILE A 122 -17.59 -12.66 1.80
CA ILE A 122 -17.29 -13.30 3.08
C ILE A 122 -17.01 -14.76 2.76
N ILE A 123 -15.77 -15.21 2.92
CA ILE A 123 -15.36 -16.57 2.52
C ILE A 123 -15.23 -17.53 3.70
N ALA A 124 -15.09 -17.00 4.92
CA ALA A 124 -15.13 -17.79 6.13
C ALA A 124 -15.59 -16.96 7.33
N ILE A 125 -16.30 -17.61 8.26
CA ILE A 125 -16.69 -17.08 9.56
C ILE A 125 -16.27 -18.11 10.59
N ASN A 126 -15.41 -17.70 11.53
CA ASN A 126 -14.79 -18.58 12.52
C ASN A 126 -14.20 -19.85 11.87
N ASP A 127 -13.42 -19.62 10.80
CA ASP A 127 -12.72 -20.63 10.01
C ASP A 127 -13.62 -21.64 9.28
N GLN A 128 -14.94 -21.40 9.22
CA GLN A 128 -15.89 -22.20 8.46
C GLN A 128 -16.40 -21.44 7.24
N PRO A 129 -16.47 -22.07 6.05
CA PRO A 129 -17.06 -21.43 4.88
C PRO A 129 -18.55 -21.17 5.11
N PRO A 130 -19.11 -20.05 4.60
CA PRO A 130 -20.52 -19.80 4.70
C PRO A 130 -21.33 -20.82 3.89
N ASN A 131 -22.57 -21.07 4.31
CA ASN A 131 -23.50 -21.99 3.64
C ASN A 131 -24.16 -21.40 2.38
N GLN A 132 -24.01 -20.10 2.16
CA GLN A 132 -24.50 -19.36 1.00
C GLN A 132 -23.56 -18.19 0.70
N GLU A 133 -23.71 -17.58 -0.47
CA GLU A 133 -22.97 -16.35 -0.79
C GLU A 133 -23.35 -15.21 0.16
N MET A 134 -22.34 -14.52 0.67
CA MET A 134 -22.48 -13.38 1.56
C MET A 134 -21.47 -12.32 1.14
N THR A 135 -21.84 -11.04 1.20
CA THR A 135 -20.95 -9.95 0.80
C THR A 135 -20.87 -8.86 1.85
N MET A 136 -19.75 -8.13 1.84
CA MET A 136 -19.54 -6.94 2.65
C MET A 136 -18.89 -5.87 1.78
N THR A 137 -19.54 -4.71 1.66
CA THR A 137 -19.09 -3.60 0.83
C THR A 137 -18.75 -2.41 1.72
N PHE A 138 -17.56 -1.84 1.52
CA PHE A 138 -17.13 -0.59 2.15
C PHE A 138 -17.02 0.51 1.11
N THR A 139 -17.78 1.57 1.31
CA THR A 139 -17.77 2.75 0.44
C THR A 139 -17.29 3.96 1.24
N PRO A 140 -16.28 4.72 0.79
CA PRO A 140 -15.87 5.94 1.47
C PRO A 140 -17.05 6.88 1.71
N ASP A 141 -17.19 7.41 2.93
CA ASP A 141 -18.25 8.37 3.26
C ASP A 141 -17.87 9.84 2.95
N GLY A 142 -16.62 10.08 2.53
CA GLY A 142 -16.07 11.41 2.25
C GLY A 142 -15.60 12.18 3.49
N ASN A 143 -15.81 11.65 4.70
CA ASN A 143 -15.50 12.28 5.98
C ASN A 143 -14.44 11.53 6.81
N GLY A 144 -13.74 10.57 6.20
CA GLY A 144 -12.72 9.73 6.88
C GLY A 144 -13.22 8.39 7.39
N GLY A 145 -14.53 8.16 7.30
CA GLY A 145 -15.17 6.89 7.56
C GLY A 145 -15.49 6.14 6.27
N SER A 146 -16.24 5.05 6.44
CA SER A 146 -16.81 4.27 5.36
C SER A 146 -18.24 3.89 5.72
N PHE A 147 -19.13 3.99 4.74
CA PHE A 147 -20.42 3.32 4.79
C PHE A 147 -20.23 1.84 4.49
N VAL A 148 -20.62 0.98 5.43
CA VAL A 148 -20.56 -0.48 5.27
C VAL A 148 -21.95 -1.03 5.00
N THR A 149 -22.03 -1.98 4.08
CA THR A 149 -23.21 -2.81 3.84
C THR A 149 -22.79 -4.27 3.83
N ALA A 150 -23.28 -5.07 4.78
CA ALA A 150 -23.11 -6.52 4.79
C ALA A 150 -24.42 -7.19 4.41
N ASN A 151 -24.39 -8.05 3.40
CA ASN A 151 -25.55 -8.79 2.90
C ASN A 151 -25.40 -10.27 3.29
N ILE A 152 -26.27 -10.72 4.19
CA ILE A 152 -26.36 -12.10 4.66
C ILE A 152 -27.75 -12.63 4.31
N ALA A 153 -28.67 -12.76 5.28
CA ALA A 153 -30.10 -12.88 4.98
C ALA A 153 -30.74 -11.49 4.94
N ASN A 154 -30.32 -10.64 5.88
CA ASN A 154 -30.61 -9.23 5.97
C ASN A 154 -29.45 -8.40 5.45
N SER A 155 -29.77 -7.14 5.16
CA SER A 155 -28.77 -6.13 4.83
C SER A 155 -28.47 -5.32 6.11
N LEU A 156 -27.25 -5.44 6.61
CA LEU A 156 -26.73 -4.70 7.75
C LEU A 156 -25.98 -3.48 7.23
N ARG A 157 -26.39 -2.27 7.66
CA ARG A 157 -25.92 -1.02 7.07
C ARG A 157 -25.59 0.00 8.14
N GLY A 158 -24.48 0.72 7.98
CA GLY A 158 -24.11 1.78 8.90
C GLY A 158 -22.80 2.45 8.50
N ASN A 159 -22.42 3.47 9.28
CA ASN A 159 -21.11 4.09 9.14
C ASN A 159 -20.12 3.37 10.06
N CYS A 160 -18.88 3.25 9.59
CA CYS A 160 -17.78 2.72 10.36
C CYS A 160 -16.52 3.57 10.20
N GLN A 161 -15.64 3.49 11.19
CA GLN A 161 -14.36 4.19 11.21
C GLN A 161 -13.33 3.35 11.97
N ILE A 162 -12.05 3.64 11.76
CA ILE A 162 -10.99 3.08 12.60
C ILE A 162 -10.72 4.07 13.74
N ASP A 163 -11.00 3.65 14.97
CA ASP A 163 -10.66 4.37 16.20
C ASP A 163 -9.90 3.44 17.14
N ALA A 164 -8.82 3.93 17.75
CA ALA A 164 -7.95 3.13 18.62
C ALA A 164 -7.41 1.84 17.94
N GLY A 165 -7.20 1.87 16.63
CA GLY A 165 -6.82 0.69 15.84
C GLY A 165 -7.92 -0.36 15.63
N LEU A 166 -9.16 -0.04 15.97
CA LEU A 166 -10.31 -0.93 15.83
C LEU A 166 -11.33 -0.34 14.84
N LEU A 167 -11.76 -1.17 13.89
CA LEU A 167 -12.88 -0.87 13.01
C LEU A 167 -14.19 -0.97 13.80
N ARG A 168 -14.85 0.16 14.01
CA ARG A 168 -16.08 0.27 14.81
C ARG A 168 -17.20 0.94 14.02
N GLY A 169 -18.44 0.59 14.31
CA GLY A 169 -19.63 1.19 13.74
C GLY A 169 -20.92 0.63 14.34
N ASP A 170 -22.02 1.36 14.15
CA ASP A 170 -23.36 0.90 14.52
C ASP A 170 -24.13 0.53 13.25
N LEU A 171 -24.53 -0.75 13.15
CA LEU A 171 -25.22 -1.28 11.97
C LEU A 171 -26.72 -1.46 12.25
N ALA A 172 -27.55 -0.90 11.39
CA ALA A 172 -28.98 -1.18 11.33
C ALA A 172 -29.26 -2.36 10.39
N THR A 173 -30.25 -3.20 10.72
CA THR A 173 -30.62 -4.39 9.93
C THR A 173 -32.03 -4.25 9.34
N THR A 174 -32.29 -4.93 8.22
CA THR A 174 -33.60 -4.96 7.56
C THR A 174 -34.67 -5.80 8.29
N GLN A 175 -34.31 -6.56 9.33
CA GLN A 175 -35.22 -7.29 10.24
C GLN A 175 -36.21 -8.28 9.57
N SER A 176 -35.83 -8.90 8.47
CA SER A 176 -36.57 -10.03 7.90
C SER A 176 -36.32 -11.32 8.69
N GLU A 177 -37.34 -12.19 8.78
CA GLU A 177 -37.15 -13.56 9.29
C GLU A 177 -36.11 -14.29 8.43
N ALA A 178 -35.17 -14.94 9.11
CA ALA A 178 -34.07 -15.67 8.50
C ALA A 178 -33.79 -16.95 9.31
N ASP A 179 -33.07 -17.89 8.71
CA ASP A 179 -32.61 -19.09 9.39
C ASP A 179 -31.71 -18.74 10.60
N GLU A 180 -31.80 -19.54 11.66
CA GLU A 180 -31.08 -19.30 12.92
C GLU A 180 -29.56 -19.16 12.73
N SER A 181 -28.98 -19.94 11.80
CA SER A 181 -27.55 -19.85 11.47
C SER A 181 -27.18 -18.51 10.85
N LEU A 182 -28.02 -17.95 9.97
CA LEU A 182 -27.79 -16.65 9.34
C LEU A 182 -27.99 -15.52 10.35
N MET A 183 -29.00 -15.61 11.21
CA MET A 183 -29.19 -14.66 12.31
C MET A 183 -27.98 -14.62 13.27
N GLN A 184 -27.38 -15.78 13.56
CA GLN A 184 -26.18 -15.83 14.40
C GLN A 184 -24.99 -15.13 13.73
N VAL A 185 -24.82 -15.27 12.41
CA VAL A 185 -23.80 -14.53 11.64
C VAL A 185 -24.05 -13.02 11.69
N GLU A 186 -25.28 -12.58 11.45
CA GLU A 186 -25.66 -11.16 11.50
C GLU A 186 -25.40 -10.54 12.87
N LYS A 187 -25.69 -11.30 13.93
CA LYS A 187 -25.39 -10.91 15.30
C LYS A 187 -23.88 -10.77 15.53
N LEU A 188 -23.08 -11.75 15.12
CA LEU A 188 -21.62 -11.71 15.24
C LEU A 188 -21.02 -10.49 14.51
N ILE A 189 -21.51 -10.18 13.30
CA ILE A 189 -21.08 -8.99 12.55
C ILE A 189 -21.45 -7.71 13.30
N SER A 190 -22.71 -7.59 13.74
CA SER A 190 -23.20 -6.38 14.44
C SER A 190 -22.45 -6.14 15.74
N GLU A 191 -22.30 -7.17 16.58
CA GLU A 191 -21.57 -7.10 17.85
C GLU A 191 -20.09 -6.80 17.62
N GLY A 192 -19.48 -7.39 16.59
CA GLY A 192 -18.09 -7.12 16.23
C GLY A 192 -17.85 -5.68 15.77
N PHE A 193 -18.78 -5.08 15.02
CA PHE A 193 -18.68 -3.65 14.68
C PHE A 193 -18.90 -2.73 15.90
N GLN A 194 -19.77 -3.10 16.84
CA GLN A 194 -19.96 -2.33 18.08
C GLN A 194 -18.73 -2.42 19.00
N GLN A 195 -18.21 -3.63 19.21
CA GLN A 195 -17.07 -3.89 20.09
C GLN A 195 -15.72 -3.52 19.46
N GLY A 196 -15.64 -3.54 18.13
CA GLY A 196 -14.47 -3.24 17.33
C GLY A 196 -13.79 -4.49 16.77
N PHE A 197 -13.48 -4.47 15.47
CA PHE A 197 -12.63 -5.45 14.82
C PHE A 197 -11.20 -4.94 14.69
N HIS A 198 -10.22 -5.79 14.98
CA HIS A 198 -8.89 -5.64 14.41
C HIS A 198 -8.96 -5.97 12.92
N VAL A 199 -8.41 -5.07 12.10
CA VAL A 199 -8.25 -5.30 10.66
C VAL A 199 -6.86 -5.86 10.43
N CYS A 200 -6.80 -7.13 10.06
CA CYS A 200 -5.59 -7.85 9.70
C CYS A 200 -5.64 -8.21 8.21
N THR A 201 -4.48 -8.51 7.62
CA THR A 201 -4.39 -9.01 6.25
C THR A 201 -3.61 -10.30 6.22
N ASN A 202 -4.05 -11.25 5.41
CA ASN A 202 -3.37 -12.53 5.18
C ASN A 202 -3.40 -12.89 3.69
N GLU A 203 -3.00 -14.11 3.36
CA GLU A 203 -2.90 -14.57 1.96
C GLU A 203 -4.23 -14.79 1.24
N SER A 204 -5.36 -14.67 1.95
CA SER A 204 -6.71 -14.81 1.42
C SER A 204 -7.46 -13.46 1.37
N GLY A 205 -6.81 -12.37 1.79
CA GLY A 205 -7.39 -11.03 1.81
C GLY A 205 -7.39 -10.42 3.21
N ILE A 206 -8.54 -9.93 3.62
CA ILE A 206 -8.72 -9.16 4.86
C ILE A 206 -9.36 -10.04 5.91
N LEU A 207 -8.83 -10.01 7.12
CA LEU A 207 -9.37 -10.73 8.28
C LEU A 207 -9.82 -9.71 9.32
N LEU A 208 -11.13 -9.70 9.61
CA LEU A 208 -11.68 -8.93 10.71
C LEU A 208 -11.73 -9.81 11.96
N GLN A 209 -11.00 -9.43 13.01
CA GLN A 209 -10.90 -10.21 14.26
C GLN A 209 -11.42 -9.44 15.46
N SER A 210 -12.31 -10.07 16.21
CA SER A 210 -12.78 -9.61 17.52
C SER A 210 -12.60 -10.75 18.54
N SER A 211 -13.02 -10.54 19.79
CA SER A 211 -13.01 -11.62 20.79
C SER A 211 -13.96 -12.78 20.45
N GLU A 212 -15.01 -12.51 19.68
CA GLU A 212 -16.10 -13.46 19.42
C GLU A 212 -16.15 -13.96 17.95
N ALA A 213 -15.53 -13.21 17.03
CA ALA A 213 -15.65 -13.45 15.60
C ALA A 213 -14.34 -13.22 14.84
N ASN A 214 -14.03 -14.17 13.95
CA ASN A 214 -13.07 -14.05 12.87
C ASN A 214 -13.84 -14.07 11.54
N ILE A 215 -13.78 -13.01 10.75
CA ILE A 215 -14.47 -12.91 9.46
C ILE A 215 -13.42 -12.71 8.37
N GLN A 216 -13.29 -13.70 7.49
CA GLN A 216 -12.39 -13.64 6.34
C GLN A 216 -13.13 -13.06 5.15
N LEU A 217 -12.59 -11.95 4.64
CA LEU A 217 -13.05 -11.23 3.48
C LEU A 217 -12.06 -11.43 2.32
N CYS A 218 -12.60 -11.64 1.12
CA CYS A 218 -11.83 -11.60 -0.12
C CYS A 218 -12.45 -10.55 -1.04
N ARG A 219 -11.65 -9.57 -1.47
CA ARG A 219 -12.12 -8.51 -2.36
C ARG A 219 -12.62 -9.11 -3.66
N ILE A 220 -13.85 -8.79 -4.04
CA ILE A 220 -14.38 -9.14 -5.36
C ILE A 220 -13.69 -8.22 -6.37
N VAL A 221 -12.96 -8.82 -7.29
CA VAL A 221 -12.17 -8.12 -8.29
C VAL A 221 -13.01 -7.98 -9.55
N SER A 222 -13.10 -6.76 -10.08
CA SER A 222 -13.65 -6.51 -11.42
C SER A 222 -12.54 -6.38 -12.46
N HIS A 223 -12.89 -6.49 -13.74
CA HIS A 223 -11.98 -6.22 -14.86
C HIS A 223 -11.35 -4.82 -14.78
N ASN A 224 -12.09 -3.82 -14.28
CA ASN A 224 -11.57 -2.45 -14.11
C ASN A 224 -10.57 -2.34 -12.95
N ASP A 225 -10.75 -3.11 -11.87
CA ASP A 225 -9.77 -3.11 -10.77
C ASP A 225 -8.39 -3.63 -11.23
N LEU A 226 -8.39 -4.56 -12.20
CA LEU A 226 -7.18 -5.13 -12.79
C LEU A 226 -6.47 -4.19 -13.76
N GLU A 227 -7.12 -3.16 -14.30
CA GLU A 227 -6.54 -2.34 -15.37
C GLU A 227 -5.20 -1.72 -14.94
N GLY A 228 -4.16 -1.93 -15.75
CA GLY A 228 -2.85 -1.31 -15.54
C GLY A 228 -1.68 -2.24 -15.81
N GLU A 229 -0.49 -1.73 -15.52
CA GLU A 229 0.77 -2.46 -15.61
C GLU A 229 1.20 -2.90 -14.21
N TYR A 230 1.65 -4.16 -14.09
CA TYR A 230 2.11 -4.74 -12.84
C TYR A 230 3.48 -5.38 -13.04
N VAL A 231 4.35 -5.22 -12.05
CA VAL A 231 5.68 -5.84 -11.98
C VAL A 231 5.61 -7.07 -11.09
N LEU A 232 6.22 -8.17 -11.52
CA LEU A 232 6.32 -9.39 -10.73
C LEU A 232 7.33 -9.18 -9.58
N LYS A 233 6.83 -9.26 -8.35
CA LYS A 233 7.61 -9.13 -7.11
C LYS A 233 8.20 -10.47 -6.68
N SER A 234 7.40 -11.53 -6.73
CA SER A 234 7.86 -12.88 -6.38
C SER A 234 7.09 -13.95 -7.13
N PHE A 235 7.74 -15.08 -7.34
CA PHE A 235 7.18 -16.29 -7.93
C PHE A 235 7.42 -17.47 -6.98
N ASN A 236 6.35 -18.16 -6.58
CA ASN A 236 6.38 -19.28 -5.62
C ASN A 236 7.14 -18.96 -4.33
N GLY A 237 6.99 -17.72 -3.84
CA GLY A 237 7.64 -17.23 -2.60
C GLY A 237 9.10 -16.83 -2.74
N ALA A 238 9.72 -17.04 -3.91
CA ALA A 238 11.08 -16.62 -4.20
C ALA A 238 11.12 -15.28 -4.96
N ALA A 239 12.19 -14.51 -4.78
CA ALA A 239 12.47 -13.35 -5.63
C ALA A 239 12.65 -13.80 -7.09
N VAL A 240 12.19 -12.96 -8.02
CA VAL A 240 12.17 -13.29 -9.44
C VAL A 240 13.60 -13.29 -10.01
N PRO A 241 14.11 -14.41 -10.54
CA PRO A 241 15.52 -14.55 -10.94
C PRO A 241 15.76 -14.09 -12.39
N THR A 242 15.34 -12.88 -12.73
CA THR A 242 15.44 -12.36 -14.10
C THR A 242 16.30 -11.10 -14.17
N ARG A 243 16.94 -10.88 -15.32
CA ARG A 243 17.74 -9.66 -15.55
C ARG A 243 16.87 -8.41 -15.73
N ASN A 244 15.69 -8.59 -16.31
CA ASN A 244 14.69 -7.57 -16.50
C ASN A 244 13.64 -7.64 -15.39
N GLN A 245 12.66 -6.73 -15.39
CA GLN A 245 11.48 -6.78 -14.53
C GLN A 245 10.32 -7.45 -15.28
N PRO A 246 10.02 -8.75 -15.04
CA PRO A 246 8.85 -9.38 -15.60
C PRO A 246 7.61 -8.66 -15.14
N GLY A 247 6.63 -8.56 -16.02
CA GLY A 247 5.41 -7.85 -15.73
C GLY A 247 4.26 -8.33 -16.57
N ILE A 248 3.08 -7.87 -16.18
CA ILE A 248 1.82 -8.13 -16.87
C ILE A 248 1.08 -6.81 -17.03
N VAL A 249 0.49 -6.62 -18.19
CA VAL A 249 -0.44 -5.53 -18.45
C VAL A 249 -1.81 -6.14 -18.64
N PHE A 250 -2.79 -5.64 -17.89
CA PHE A 250 -4.20 -5.95 -18.06
C PHE A 250 -4.91 -4.75 -18.69
N LYS A 251 -5.73 -5.01 -19.70
CA LYS A 251 -6.63 -4.03 -20.30
C LYS A 251 -8.04 -4.59 -20.37
N PRO A 252 -9.04 -3.93 -19.77
CA PRO A 252 -10.43 -4.32 -19.94
C PRO A 252 -10.83 -4.39 -21.42
N VAL A 253 -11.49 -5.48 -21.82
CA VAL A 253 -12.09 -5.64 -23.15
C VAL A 253 -13.60 -5.42 -23.06
N ASN A 254 -14.22 -6.07 -22.07
CA ASN A 254 -15.65 -5.96 -21.75
C ASN A 254 -15.86 -6.27 -20.26
N THR A 255 -17.11 -6.51 -19.85
CA THR A 255 -17.46 -6.69 -18.44
C THR A 255 -16.84 -7.94 -17.79
N ASN A 256 -16.41 -8.92 -18.59
CA ASN A 256 -15.93 -10.20 -18.08
C ASN A 256 -14.54 -10.55 -18.60
N GLU A 257 -14.01 -9.83 -19.59
CA GLU A 257 -12.75 -10.18 -20.23
C GLU A 257 -11.70 -9.08 -20.11
N VAL A 258 -10.44 -9.51 -19.95
CA VAL A 258 -9.25 -8.67 -19.95
C VAL A 258 -8.25 -9.15 -20.99
N GLU A 259 -7.73 -8.23 -21.81
CA GLU A 259 -6.55 -8.46 -22.63
C GLU A 259 -5.32 -8.51 -21.71
N ILE A 260 -4.48 -9.51 -21.94
CA ILE A 260 -3.27 -9.77 -21.18
C ILE A 260 -2.06 -9.56 -22.09
N SER A 261 -1.05 -8.82 -21.61
CA SER A 261 0.27 -8.76 -22.22
C SER A 261 1.34 -8.95 -21.13
N ILE A 262 1.91 -10.15 -21.07
CA ILE A 262 3.00 -10.51 -20.17
C ILE A 262 4.34 -10.30 -20.88
N VAL A 263 5.31 -9.77 -20.16
CA VAL A 263 6.69 -9.60 -20.61
C VAL A 263 7.59 -10.32 -19.62
N VAL A 264 8.33 -11.33 -20.11
CA VAL A 264 9.45 -11.95 -19.40
C VAL A 264 10.67 -11.77 -20.30
N THR A 265 11.13 -12.83 -20.98
CA THR A 265 11.99 -12.71 -22.16
C THR A 265 11.12 -12.68 -23.40
N ASN A 266 10.17 -13.59 -23.49
CA ASN A 266 9.11 -13.55 -24.48
C ASN A 266 7.99 -12.62 -24.08
N ARG A 267 7.31 -12.11 -25.11
CA ARG A 267 6.04 -11.42 -24.94
C ARG A 267 4.91 -12.41 -25.17
N ILE A 268 4.14 -12.67 -24.11
CA ILE A 268 2.98 -13.56 -24.12
C ILE A 268 1.72 -12.69 -24.13
N ARG A 269 0.77 -12.98 -25.00
CA ARG A 269 -0.48 -12.22 -25.13
C ARG A 269 -1.69 -13.11 -25.32
N GLY A 270 -2.84 -12.63 -24.87
CA GLY A 270 -4.12 -13.27 -25.09
C GLY A 270 -5.23 -12.55 -24.34
N THR A 271 -6.35 -13.24 -24.13
CA THR A 271 -7.50 -12.73 -23.38
C THR A 271 -7.84 -13.72 -22.29
N ALA A 272 -8.16 -13.25 -21.08
CA ALA A 272 -8.71 -14.09 -20.03
C ALA A 272 -10.09 -13.58 -19.60
N ALA A 273 -10.98 -14.51 -19.28
CA ALA A 273 -12.21 -14.24 -18.58
C ALA A 273 -11.96 -14.17 -17.07
N LEU A 274 -12.61 -13.22 -16.39
CA LEU A 274 -12.64 -13.08 -14.94
C LEU A 274 -14.01 -13.54 -14.43
N ASN A 275 -14.05 -14.72 -13.81
CA ASN A 275 -15.27 -15.31 -13.26
C ASN A 275 -15.05 -15.63 -11.78
N GLN A 276 -15.82 -15.01 -10.87
CA GLN A 276 -15.71 -15.22 -9.42
C GLN A 276 -14.26 -15.15 -8.92
N ASN A 277 -13.55 -14.07 -9.25
CA ASN A 277 -12.12 -13.87 -8.94
C ASN A 277 -11.15 -14.89 -9.59
N VAL A 278 -11.58 -15.73 -10.51
CA VAL A 278 -10.67 -16.63 -11.25
C VAL A 278 -10.43 -16.07 -12.64
N LEU A 279 -9.16 -15.81 -12.97
CA LEU A 279 -8.73 -15.46 -14.31
C LEU A 279 -8.36 -16.72 -15.08
N SER A 280 -9.06 -16.99 -16.18
CA SER A 280 -8.78 -18.14 -17.05
C SER A 280 -8.86 -17.77 -18.52
N SER A 281 -7.96 -18.32 -19.34
CA SER A 281 -7.93 -18.18 -20.79
C SER A 281 -8.43 -19.47 -21.43
N GLU A 282 -9.50 -19.38 -22.22
CA GLU A 282 -10.01 -20.55 -22.97
C GLU A 282 -9.06 -20.96 -24.10
N GLU A 283 -8.45 -19.97 -24.74
CA GLU A 283 -7.47 -20.18 -25.82
C GLU A 283 -6.04 -20.13 -25.26
N PRO A 284 -5.09 -20.89 -25.82
CA PRO A 284 -3.69 -20.78 -25.45
C PRO A 284 -3.15 -19.36 -25.66
N LEU A 285 -2.43 -18.83 -24.67
CA LEU A 285 -1.75 -17.55 -24.84
C LEU A 285 -0.66 -17.66 -25.91
N MET A 286 -0.53 -16.63 -26.73
CA MET A 286 0.42 -16.57 -27.84
C MET A 286 1.73 -15.94 -27.39
N SER A 287 2.84 -16.65 -27.59
CA SER A 287 4.18 -16.21 -27.19
C SER A 287 5.08 -15.92 -28.39
N THR A 288 5.98 -14.96 -28.25
CA THR A 288 7.14 -14.83 -29.13
C THR A 288 8.10 -16.02 -28.96
N ARG A 289 9.12 -16.14 -29.82
CA ARG A 289 10.11 -17.22 -29.76
C ARG A 289 11.54 -16.69 -29.65
N MET A 290 11.85 -16.13 -28.50
CA MET A 290 13.20 -15.74 -28.09
C MET A 290 13.73 -16.76 -27.08
N MET A 291 15.04 -16.99 -27.12
CA MET A 291 15.73 -17.91 -26.21
C MET A 291 16.03 -17.18 -24.90
N GLY A 292 15.28 -17.53 -23.84
CA GLY A 292 15.50 -17.06 -22.48
C GLY A 292 16.39 -18.01 -21.67
N THR A 293 16.63 -17.67 -20.41
CA THR A 293 17.23 -18.59 -19.44
C THR A 293 16.25 -19.72 -19.06
N GLU A 294 16.74 -20.71 -18.32
CA GLU A 294 15.89 -21.79 -17.82
C GLU A 294 14.81 -21.25 -16.87
N GLU A 295 15.19 -20.33 -15.98
CA GLU A 295 14.28 -19.71 -15.02
C GLU A 295 13.21 -18.84 -15.70
N GLU A 296 13.60 -18.09 -16.74
CA GLU A 296 12.66 -17.31 -17.56
C GLU A 296 11.68 -18.23 -18.30
N SER A 297 12.16 -19.34 -18.84
CA SER A 297 11.33 -20.33 -19.53
C SER A 297 10.35 -21.02 -18.57
N GLN A 298 10.79 -21.33 -17.34
CA GLN A 298 9.92 -21.88 -16.30
C GLN A 298 8.84 -20.87 -15.89
N LEU A 299 9.20 -19.59 -15.75
CA LEU A 299 8.25 -18.53 -15.41
C LEU A 299 7.21 -18.32 -16.53
N GLU A 300 7.65 -18.28 -17.79
CA GLU A 300 6.77 -18.19 -18.97
C GLU A 300 5.80 -19.38 -19.05
N ASN A 301 6.28 -20.60 -18.81
CA ASN A 301 5.44 -21.78 -18.77
C ASN A 301 4.41 -21.71 -17.63
N ALA A 302 4.82 -21.25 -16.45
CA ALA A 302 3.92 -21.09 -15.31
C ALA A 302 2.78 -20.10 -15.61
N PHE A 303 3.06 -18.99 -16.31
CA PHE A 303 2.00 -18.07 -16.74
C PHE A 303 1.00 -18.75 -17.69
N ASN A 304 1.49 -19.45 -18.72
CA ASN A 304 0.62 -20.14 -19.69
C ASN A 304 -0.27 -21.17 -19.00
N VAL A 305 0.32 -22.04 -18.18
CA VAL A 305 -0.39 -23.09 -17.43
C VAL A 305 -1.36 -22.47 -16.42
N GLY A 306 -0.92 -21.43 -15.70
CA GLY A 306 -1.75 -20.71 -14.74
C GLY A 306 -3.03 -20.18 -15.38
N PHE A 307 -2.91 -19.37 -16.44
CA PHE A 307 -4.09 -18.85 -17.13
C PHE A 307 -4.93 -19.95 -17.79
N GLN A 308 -4.33 -21.05 -18.26
CA GLN A 308 -5.10 -22.17 -18.82
C GLN A 308 -5.99 -22.87 -17.78
N TYR A 309 -5.49 -23.09 -16.56
CA TYR A 309 -6.22 -23.81 -15.51
C TYR A 309 -6.98 -22.90 -14.53
N GLY A 310 -6.83 -21.59 -14.68
CA GLY A 310 -7.40 -20.61 -13.79
C GLY A 310 -6.42 -20.18 -12.70
N LEU A 311 -6.39 -18.87 -12.45
CA LEU A 311 -5.67 -18.24 -11.36
C LEU A 311 -6.68 -17.51 -10.46
N GLU A 312 -6.77 -17.94 -9.21
CA GLU A 312 -7.43 -17.16 -8.16
C GLU A 312 -6.73 -15.80 -8.04
N THR A 313 -7.53 -14.75 -8.09
CA THR A 313 -7.12 -13.36 -8.19
C THR A 313 -7.45 -12.68 -6.87
N ILE A 314 -6.42 -12.36 -6.09
CA ILE A 314 -6.56 -11.72 -4.79
C ILE A 314 -5.90 -10.35 -4.88
N SER A 315 -6.70 -9.29 -4.76
CA SER A 315 -6.22 -7.91 -4.82
C SER A 315 -6.26 -7.27 -3.44
N HIS A 316 -5.14 -6.66 -3.04
CA HIS A 316 -5.04 -5.89 -1.81
C HIS A 316 -4.14 -4.65 -2.00
N GLY A 317 -4.74 -3.46 -1.91
CA GLY A 317 -4.04 -2.20 -2.18
C GLY A 317 -3.44 -2.20 -3.59
N ASN A 318 -2.12 -2.07 -3.67
CA ASN A 318 -1.36 -2.11 -4.94
C ASN A 318 -0.81 -3.49 -5.27
N GLU A 319 -1.04 -4.51 -4.44
CA GLU A 319 -0.56 -5.87 -4.65
C GLU A 319 -1.68 -6.74 -5.26
N LEU A 320 -1.30 -7.55 -6.24
CA LEU A 320 -2.14 -8.54 -6.91
C LEU A 320 -1.47 -9.89 -6.76
N THR A 321 -2.14 -10.83 -6.11
CA THR A 321 -1.72 -12.23 -6.07
C THR A 321 -2.56 -13.01 -7.07
N LEU A 322 -1.89 -13.70 -7.99
CA LEU A 322 -2.50 -14.68 -8.90
C LEU A 322 -1.98 -16.06 -8.49
N LYS A 323 -2.87 -16.97 -8.08
CA LYS A 323 -2.43 -18.28 -7.60
C LYS A 323 -3.36 -19.42 -8.01
N ASN A 324 -2.79 -20.61 -8.07
CA ASN A 324 -3.52 -21.87 -8.05
C ASN A 324 -2.67 -22.92 -7.30
N GLN A 325 -2.98 -24.20 -7.46
CA GLN A 325 -2.23 -25.28 -6.80
C GLN A 325 -0.77 -25.40 -7.26
N ASP A 326 -0.45 -24.94 -8.47
CA ASP A 326 0.85 -25.16 -9.12
C ASP A 326 1.76 -23.92 -9.07
N CYS A 327 1.16 -22.73 -9.01
CA CYS A 327 1.90 -21.47 -9.05
C CYS A 327 1.28 -20.35 -8.21
N LYS A 328 2.13 -19.45 -7.73
CA LYS A 328 1.77 -18.21 -7.02
C LYS A 328 2.63 -17.07 -7.54
N PHE A 329 2.00 -16.13 -8.22
CA PHE A 329 2.59 -14.87 -8.65
C PHE A 329 2.14 -13.78 -7.69
N VAL A 330 3.09 -13.03 -7.14
CA VAL A 330 2.79 -11.80 -6.41
C VAL A 330 3.29 -10.65 -7.25
N LEU A 331 2.38 -9.77 -7.63
CA LEU A 331 2.64 -8.65 -8.51
C LEU A 331 2.28 -7.34 -7.83
N VAL A 332 2.95 -6.26 -8.23
CA VAL A 332 2.71 -4.92 -7.70
C VAL A 332 2.39 -3.96 -8.83
N LYS A 333 1.34 -3.16 -8.65
CA LYS A 333 0.92 -2.19 -9.65
C LYS A 333 2.02 -1.15 -9.85
N ALA A 334 2.47 -1.01 -11.09
CA ALA A 334 3.47 -0.02 -11.47
C ALA A 334 2.84 1.37 -11.48
N ALA A 335 3.54 2.34 -10.90
CA ALA A 335 3.17 3.74 -11.04
C ALA A 335 3.43 4.20 -12.48
N ALA A 336 2.38 4.57 -13.19
CA ALA A 336 2.48 5.13 -14.54
C ALA A 336 2.73 6.65 -14.45
N PRO A 337 3.92 7.17 -14.82
CA PRO A 337 4.10 8.61 -14.98
C PRO A 337 3.25 9.10 -16.15
N ALA A 338 2.72 10.32 -16.02
CA ALA A 338 2.16 11.08 -17.14
C ALA A 338 3.29 11.63 -18.02
N ALA A 339 4.16 10.73 -18.49
CA ALA A 339 5.30 11.02 -19.35
C ALA A 339 4.83 11.31 -20.77
N GLN A 340 5.55 12.18 -21.47
CA GLN A 340 5.27 12.58 -22.85
C GLN A 340 6.12 11.79 -23.86
N HIS A 341 7.27 11.25 -23.46
CA HIS A 341 8.28 10.69 -24.38
C HIS A 341 8.68 9.24 -24.06
N GLY A 342 7.79 8.27 -24.30
CA GLY A 342 8.10 6.83 -24.23
C GLY A 342 8.14 6.22 -22.81
N GLY A 343 8.23 7.06 -21.78
CA GLY A 343 8.16 6.65 -20.38
C GLY A 343 9.41 5.91 -19.88
N PRO A 344 9.47 5.58 -18.58
CA PRO A 344 10.64 4.97 -17.99
C PRO A 344 10.78 3.49 -18.35
N THR A 345 12.03 3.05 -18.50
CA THR A 345 12.39 1.64 -18.72
C THR A 345 12.39 0.82 -17.43
N TYR A 346 12.60 1.47 -16.28
CA TYR A 346 12.46 0.87 -14.95
C TYR A 346 11.10 1.22 -14.35
N LYS A 347 10.44 0.23 -13.76
CA LYS A 347 9.13 0.38 -13.12
C LYS A 347 9.25 0.29 -11.61
N GLY A 348 8.45 1.09 -10.93
CA GLY A 348 8.37 1.11 -9.47
C GLY A 348 6.94 1.30 -8.98
N THR A 349 6.74 1.13 -7.69
CA THR A 349 5.45 1.32 -7.02
C THR A 349 5.08 2.79 -6.88
N TYR A 350 6.05 3.70 -6.97
CA TYR A 350 5.85 5.14 -6.97
C TYR A 350 6.61 5.84 -8.09
N CYS A 351 5.99 6.89 -8.61
CA CYS A 351 6.61 7.78 -9.59
C CYS A 351 6.23 9.23 -9.27
N ASN A 352 7.22 10.05 -8.92
CA ASN A 352 6.99 11.44 -8.50
C ASN A 352 7.66 12.42 -9.46
N LYS A 353 6.94 13.48 -9.85
CA LYS A 353 7.53 14.63 -10.56
C LYS A 353 8.55 15.33 -9.65
N CYS A 354 9.74 15.56 -10.18
CA CYS A 354 10.81 16.26 -9.46
C CYS A 354 10.65 17.79 -9.61
N PHE A 355 10.33 18.27 -10.82
CA PHE A 355 10.02 19.68 -11.08
C PHE A 355 8.51 19.89 -10.99
N LYS A 356 8.01 20.18 -9.79
CA LYS A 356 6.56 20.22 -9.52
C LYS A 356 5.80 21.32 -10.27
N THR A 357 6.47 22.42 -10.63
CA THR A 357 5.87 23.59 -11.28
C THR A 357 5.93 23.54 -12.80
N GLU A 358 6.76 22.66 -13.36
CA GLU A 358 7.05 22.63 -14.80
C GLU A 358 6.25 21.53 -15.48
N GLY A 359 5.14 21.88 -16.15
CA GLY A 359 4.39 21.02 -17.06
C GLY A 359 4.29 19.52 -16.69
N ASN A 360 4.92 18.66 -17.50
CA ASN A 360 4.96 17.21 -17.31
C ASN A 360 5.79 16.77 -16.09
N GLY A 361 6.65 17.63 -15.54
CA GLY A 361 7.50 17.36 -14.38
C GLY A 361 8.99 17.27 -14.72
N LEU A 362 9.35 17.26 -16.01
CA LEU A 362 10.69 17.12 -16.63
C LEU A 362 11.45 15.83 -16.24
N LEU A 363 11.59 15.59 -14.95
CA LEU A 363 12.27 14.45 -14.35
C LEU A 363 11.33 13.74 -13.38
N PHE A 364 11.29 12.42 -13.46
CA PHE A 364 10.51 11.58 -12.57
C PHE A 364 11.42 10.75 -11.69
N ARG A 365 11.16 10.74 -10.38
CA ARG A 365 11.77 9.81 -9.44
C ARG A 365 10.89 8.58 -9.30
N ILE A 366 11.44 7.44 -9.66
CA ILE A 366 10.79 6.14 -9.57
C ILE A 366 11.32 5.43 -8.32
N VAL A 367 10.42 4.91 -7.49
CA VAL A 367 10.77 4.12 -6.30
C VAL A 367 10.09 2.77 -6.42
N ASN A 368 10.87 1.71 -6.34
CA ASN A 368 10.39 0.35 -6.15
C ASN A 368 10.70 -0.05 -4.72
N GLU A 369 9.68 -0.06 -3.86
CA GLU A 369 9.86 -0.36 -2.44
C GLU A 369 10.24 -1.82 -2.17
N HIS A 370 9.82 -2.75 -3.03
CA HIS A 370 10.10 -4.17 -2.84
C HIS A 370 11.56 -4.51 -3.16
N GLU A 371 12.07 -3.97 -4.25
CA GLU A 371 13.50 -4.06 -4.57
C GLU A 371 14.34 -3.09 -3.72
N LYS A 372 13.69 -2.17 -3.00
CA LYS A 372 14.29 -1.03 -2.31
C LYS A 372 15.16 -0.17 -3.22
N LYS A 373 14.74 0.02 -4.47
CA LYS A 373 15.53 0.74 -5.49
C LYS A 373 14.90 2.05 -5.89
N TRP A 374 15.75 3.02 -6.19
CA TRP A 374 15.36 4.28 -6.80
C TRP A 374 15.99 4.40 -8.19
N ALA A 375 15.23 5.00 -9.10
CA ALA A 375 15.69 5.38 -10.43
C ALA A 375 15.16 6.78 -10.77
N PHE A 376 15.77 7.40 -11.77
CA PHE A 376 15.29 8.64 -12.36
C PHE A 376 15.06 8.47 -13.84
N TYR A 377 13.98 9.03 -14.33
CA TYR A 377 13.66 9.08 -15.75
C TYR A 377 13.51 10.53 -16.20
N ASN A 378 14.25 10.90 -17.24
CA ASN A 378 14.23 12.22 -17.83
C ASN A 378 13.29 12.23 -19.04
N ASP A 379 12.16 12.92 -18.91
CA ASP A 379 11.10 13.00 -19.92
C ASP A 379 11.27 14.23 -20.85
N THR A 380 12.49 14.74 -20.97
CA THR A 380 12.85 15.85 -21.86
C THR A 380 13.60 15.35 -23.08
N GLU A 381 13.63 16.14 -24.15
CA GLU A 381 14.35 15.82 -25.39
C GLU A 381 15.71 16.51 -25.50
N ASP A 382 15.90 17.63 -24.78
CA ASP A 382 16.99 18.58 -24.97
C ASP A 382 17.70 18.98 -23.66
N LEU A 383 17.26 18.46 -22.51
CA LEU A 383 17.88 18.75 -21.22
C LEU A 383 18.58 17.52 -20.67
N ARG A 384 19.84 17.68 -20.30
CA ARG A 384 20.55 16.75 -19.42
C ARG A 384 20.34 17.19 -17.98
N ILE A 385 19.88 16.27 -17.13
CA ILE A 385 19.54 16.61 -15.74
C ILE A 385 20.51 15.92 -14.79
N ARG A 386 21.22 16.72 -13.99
CA ARG A 386 22.05 16.22 -12.89
C ARG A 386 21.22 16.14 -11.62
N VAL A 387 21.25 14.97 -10.99
CA VAL A 387 20.63 14.72 -9.69
C VAL A 387 21.71 14.60 -8.63
N ARG A 388 21.53 15.31 -7.51
CA ARG A 388 22.37 15.19 -6.33
C ARG A 388 21.49 15.01 -5.10
N ALA A 389 21.57 13.85 -4.46
CA ALA A 389 20.85 13.56 -3.22
C ALA A 389 21.81 13.41 -2.05
N THR A 390 21.43 13.96 -0.90
CA THR A 390 22.09 13.74 0.39
C THR A 390 21.15 12.96 1.29
N PHE A 391 21.59 11.79 1.75
CA PHE A 391 20.86 10.88 2.61
C PHE A 391 21.43 10.89 4.02
N GLY A 392 20.59 10.72 5.04
CA GLY A 392 21.04 10.73 6.43
C GLY A 392 22.10 9.67 6.72
N ALA A 393 22.99 9.96 7.68
CA ALA A 393 24.13 9.09 8.04
C ALA A 393 23.74 7.67 8.50
N ARG A 394 22.47 7.45 8.86
CA ARG A 394 21.91 6.15 9.26
C ARG A 394 21.27 5.37 8.10
N SER A 395 21.34 5.89 6.87
CA SER A 395 20.87 5.16 5.69
C SER A 395 21.78 3.96 5.42
N LYS A 396 21.20 2.86 4.94
CA LYS A 396 21.92 1.66 4.51
C LYS A 396 21.70 1.50 3.02
N ILE A 397 22.47 2.24 2.23
CA ILE A 397 22.29 2.34 0.79
C ILE A 397 23.58 2.06 0.03
N GLU A 398 23.41 1.63 -1.21
CA GLU A 398 24.46 1.50 -2.23
C GLU A 398 24.07 2.28 -3.48
N ALA A 399 25.08 2.76 -4.22
CA ALA A 399 24.86 3.39 -5.52
C ALA A 399 24.67 2.33 -6.60
N LEU A 400 23.84 2.63 -7.59
CA LEU A 400 23.56 1.74 -8.72
C LEU A 400 24.00 2.36 -10.04
N GLY A 401 24.39 1.50 -10.99
CA GLY A 401 24.66 1.91 -12.37
C GLY A 401 25.73 2.99 -12.45
N ASN A 402 25.38 4.12 -13.09
CA ASN A 402 26.27 5.26 -13.30
C ASN A 402 26.31 6.23 -12.10
N ALA A 403 25.58 5.95 -11.03
CA ALA A 403 25.55 6.81 -9.85
C ALA A 403 26.85 6.71 -9.05
N ASN A 404 27.37 7.86 -8.62
CA ASN A 404 28.54 7.96 -7.76
C ASN A 404 28.12 8.27 -6.33
N MET A 405 28.72 7.60 -5.34
CA MET A 405 28.43 7.82 -3.93
C MET A 405 29.69 8.10 -3.12
N TYR A 406 29.62 9.09 -2.23
CA TYR A 406 30.64 9.42 -1.23
C TYR A 406 29.98 9.86 0.09
N LYS A 407 30.77 10.03 1.15
CA LYS A 407 30.30 10.61 2.41
C LYS A 407 30.76 12.06 2.54
N ASP A 408 29.90 12.94 3.03
CA ASP A 408 30.30 14.29 3.42
C ASP A 408 30.94 14.32 4.83
N ASP A 409 31.36 15.52 5.26
CA ASP A 409 32.02 15.73 6.56
C ASP A 409 31.12 15.37 7.76
N ASP A 410 29.79 15.38 7.58
CA ASP A 410 28.80 14.99 8.59
C ASP A 410 28.50 13.48 8.57
N GLY A 411 29.18 12.71 7.72
CA GLY A 411 28.97 11.28 7.53
C GLY A 411 27.69 10.92 6.77
N ARG A 412 27.02 11.89 6.14
CA ARG A 412 25.85 11.67 5.30
C ARG A 412 26.28 11.14 3.94
N TYR A 413 25.45 10.31 3.33
CA TYR A 413 25.74 9.78 2.00
C TYR A 413 25.31 10.79 0.94
N VAL A 414 26.22 11.17 0.05
CA VAL A 414 25.92 11.99 -1.11
C VAL A 414 26.00 11.11 -2.35
N VAL A 415 24.92 11.08 -3.12
CA VAL A 415 24.81 10.29 -4.36
C VAL A 415 24.47 11.21 -5.52
N GLU A 416 25.18 11.04 -6.63
CA GLU A 416 25.07 11.88 -7.82
C GLU A 416 24.92 11.04 -9.08
N VAL A 417 24.01 11.43 -9.97
CA VAL A 417 23.85 10.81 -11.30
C VAL A 417 23.47 11.87 -12.32
N THR A 418 23.85 11.66 -13.58
CA THR A 418 23.43 12.48 -14.71
C THR A 418 22.49 11.66 -15.56
N VAL A 419 21.32 12.20 -15.88
CA VAL A 419 20.27 11.52 -16.64
C VAL A 419 20.10 12.22 -17.98
N ASP A 420 20.47 11.54 -19.06
CA ASP A 420 20.31 12.04 -20.43
C ASP A 420 18.84 12.11 -20.85
N PRO A 421 18.50 12.93 -21.88
CA PRO A 421 17.15 12.99 -22.45
C PRO A 421 16.56 11.61 -22.77
N GLN A 422 15.28 11.41 -22.42
CA GLN A 422 14.52 10.17 -22.61
C GLN A 422 15.15 8.91 -21.97
N ALA A 423 16.15 9.06 -21.11
CA ALA A 423 16.85 7.96 -20.47
C ALA A 423 16.33 7.69 -19.06
N THR A 424 16.50 6.45 -18.61
CA THR A 424 16.30 6.05 -17.21
C THR A 424 17.63 5.63 -16.61
N GLU A 425 17.99 6.22 -15.47
CA GLU A 425 19.21 5.90 -14.73
C GLU A 425 18.85 5.33 -13.35
N MET A 426 19.46 4.19 -13.02
CA MET A 426 19.38 3.64 -11.67
C MET A 426 20.17 4.54 -10.71
N PHE A 427 19.71 4.68 -9.47
CA PHE A 427 20.30 5.63 -8.53
C PHE A 427 20.85 4.96 -7.28
N ILE A 428 19.98 4.38 -6.45
CA ILE A 428 20.37 3.72 -5.20
C ILE A 428 19.55 2.46 -4.96
N GLN A 429 20.10 1.58 -4.11
CA GLN A 429 19.38 0.47 -3.49
C GLN A 429 19.56 0.51 -1.97
N GLY A 430 18.51 0.19 -1.21
CA GLY A 430 18.58 -0.04 0.23
C GLY A 430 17.63 0.82 1.07
N ASP A 431 17.91 0.90 2.37
CA ASP A 431 17.07 1.56 3.36
C ASP A 431 17.47 3.04 3.53
N VAL A 432 16.60 3.94 3.08
CA VAL A 432 16.78 5.39 3.16
C VAL A 432 16.34 5.92 4.54
N ASN A 433 17.18 6.73 5.20
CA ASN A 433 16.82 7.41 6.44
C ASN A 433 16.95 8.93 6.28
N GLY A 434 15.87 9.55 5.80
CA GLY A 434 15.80 10.98 5.51
C GLY A 434 16.71 11.38 4.34
N PHE A 435 16.26 12.32 3.52
CA PHE A 435 17.02 12.76 2.36
C PHE A 435 16.67 14.18 1.92
N ARG A 436 17.59 14.81 1.18
CA ARG A 436 17.37 16.03 0.42
C ARG A 436 17.86 15.79 -1.00
N VAL A 437 17.11 16.24 -2.00
CA VAL A 437 17.52 16.13 -3.41
C VAL A 437 17.59 17.50 -4.04
N LEU A 438 18.59 17.69 -4.89
CA LEU A 438 18.78 18.83 -5.77
C LEU A 438 18.82 18.34 -7.22
N TYR A 439 18.21 19.12 -8.10
CA TYR A 439 18.14 18.84 -9.54
C TYR A 439 18.69 20.07 -10.26
N ASP A 440 19.54 19.85 -11.26
CA ASP A 440 20.05 20.89 -12.14
C ASP A 440 19.86 20.45 -13.58
N ALA A 441 19.14 21.24 -14.38
CA ALA A 441 18.82 20.93 -15.76
C ALA A 441 19.62 21.83 -16.69
N GLN A 442 20.38 21.23 -17.60
CA GLN A 442 21.27 21.94 -18.52
C GLN A 442 20.92 21.53 -19.96
N PRO A 443 20.85 22.48 -20.91
CA PRO A 443 20.75 22.15 -22.33
C PRO A 443 21.91 21.24 -22.78
N ILE A 444 21.61 20.29 -23.65
CA ILE A 444 22.61 19.39 -24.26
C ILE A 444 23.51 20.07 -25.29
#